data_AF-A0A2V9PT89-F1
#
_entry.id   AF-A0A2V9PT89-F1
#
_cell.length_a   1.000
_cell.length_b   1.000
_cell.length_c   1.000
_cell.angle_alpha   90.00
_cell.angle_beta   90.00
_cell.angle_gamma   90.00
#
_symmetry.space_group_name_H-M   'P 1'
#
loop_
_entity.id
_entity.type
_entity.pdbx_description
1 polymer ?
#
loop_
_entity_poly.entity_id
_entity_poly.type
_entity_poly.pdbx_seq_one_letter_code
_entity_poly.pdbx_strand_id
1 'polypeptide(L)'
;MDIPRDASSFSEERDCYRPAPRHFLSDQDHHNCVVDRIDLFQRVLADTSASRGKRIEALKFLVHFVGDIHQPLHAIGEARGGNEIHVIEFGSTECAGRPCNLHFVWDIGLIEHSARRETTYAASLEKIIASENLSRQAGGTPEIWANESVQLAKKVWLNNGGAVDDTYYRTNINIVSHRLALAGLRLAKLLNETVGR
;
A
#
# COMPACT_ATOMS: atom_id res chain seq x y z
N MET A 1 4.08 0.01 -7.45
CA MET A 1 4.80 -0.79 -8.49
C MET A 1 3.77 -1.23 -9.51
N ASP A 2 4.20 -1.66 -10.68
CA ASP A 2 3.28 -2.16 -11.71
C ASP A 2 3.53 -3.64 -12.01
N ILE A 3 3.42 -4.52 -11.01
CA ILE A 3 3.64 -5.96 -11.21
C ILE A 3 2.56 -6.50 -12.16
N PRO A 4 2.92 -7.16 -13.28
CA PRO A 4 1.94 -7.78 -14.18
C PRO A 4 1.07 -8.81 -13.47
N ARG A 5 -0.21 -8.90 -13.84
CA ARG A 5 -1.18 -9.81 -13.19
C ARG A 5 -0.78 -11.28 -13.30
N ASP A 6 -0.13 -11.66 -14.39
CA ASP A 6 0.35 -13.01 -14.68
C ASP A 6 1.73 -13.31 -14.08
N ALA A 7 2.49 -12.29 -13.63
CA ALA A 7 3.78 -12.49 -12.98
C ALA A 7 3.64 -13.23 -11.65
N SER A 8 4.57 -14.14 -11.36
CA SER A 8 4.63 -14.89 -10.11
C SER A 8 5.08 -14.03 -8.92
N SER A 9 6.01 -13.10 -9.18
CA SER A 9 6.60 -12.21 -8.19
C SER A 9 7.07 -10.89 -8.80
N PHE A 10 7.35 -9.94 -7.92
CA PHE A 10 8.09 -8.72 -8.15
C PHE A 10 9.44 -9.01 -8.83
N SER A 11 9.84 -8.10 -9.72
CA SER A 11 11.15 -8.04 -10.37
C SER A 11 11.58 -6.59 -10.47
N GLU A 12 12.73 -6.25 -9.88
CA GLU A 12 13.27 -4.89 -9.89
C GLU A 12 13.42 -4.33 -11.31
N GLU A 13 14.03 -5.09 -12.22
CA GLU A 13 14.25 -4.69 -13.62
C GLU A 13 12.95 -4.38 -14.37
N ARG A 14 11.87 -5.12 -14.09
CA ARG A 14 10.60 -4.97 -14.79
C ARG A 14 9.68 -3.94 -14.14
N ASP A 15 9.57 -3.99 -12.81
CA ASP A 15 8.51 -3.31 -12.06
C ASP A 15 8.96 -1.97 -11.48
N CYS A 16 10.26 -1.69 -11.50
CA CYS A 16 10.84 -0.48 -10.93
C CYS A 16 11.64 0.38 -11.89
N TYR A 17 12.08 -0.18 -13.01
CA TYR A 17 12.74 0.59 -14.04
C TYR A 17 11.74 1.48 -14.79
N ARG A 18 11.71 2.78 -14.48
CA ARG A 18 10.99 3.81 -15.25
C ARG A 18 11.96 4.90 -15.70
N PRO A 19 12.17 5.06 -17.02
CA PRO A 19 13.13 6.02 -17.57
C PRO A 19 12.65 7.49 -17.54
N ALA A 20 11.56 7.83 -16.84
CA ALA A 20 10.95 9.17 -16.89
C ALA A 20 10.97 9.89 -15.51
N PRO A 21 11.61 11.08 -15.40
CA PRO A 21 11.87 11.77 -14.14
C PRO A 21 10.71 12.63 -13.64
N ARG A 22 10.36 12.57 -12.34
CA ARG A 22 9.43 13.53 -11.69
C ARG A 22 9.75 13.87 -10.22
N HIS A 23 10.78 13.30 -9.60
CA HIS A 23 11.07 13.49 -8.17
C HIS A 23 12.57 13.64 -7.88
N PHE A 24 12.92 14.20 -6.72
CA PHE A 24 14.30 14.33 -6.27
C PHE A 24 15.02 12.96 -6.36
N LEU A 25 16.15 12.93 -7.09
CA LEU A 25 16.97 11.75 -7.45
C LEU A 25 16.43 10.82 -8.57
N SER A 26 15.21 11.02 -9.10
CA SER A 26 14.64 10.17 -10.17
C SER A 26 15.37 10.20 -11.51
N ASP A 27 16.21 11.22 -11.70
CA ASP A 27 16.95 11.47 -12.95
C ASP A 27 18.29 10.73 -12.94
N GLN A 28 18.70 10.23 -11.77
CA GLN A 28 19.97 9.51 -11.55
C GLN A 28 19.73 8.05 -11.19
N ASP A 29 18.55 7.71 -10.67
CA ASP A 29 18.09 6.33 -10.54
C ASP A 29 16.87 6.09 -11.44
N HIS A 30 17.01 5.19 -12.42
CA HIS A 30 15.86 4.73 -13.20
C HIS A 30 14.92 3.83 -12.37
N HIS A 31 15.23 3.63 -11.08
CA HIS A 31 14.57 2.80 -10.09
C HIS A 31 13.58 3.67 -9.28
N ASN A 32 12.32 3.68 -9.73
CA ASN A 32 11.32 4.69 -9.39
C ASN A 32 10.05 4.10 -8.74
N CYS A 33 10.11 2.87 -8.24
CA CYS A 33 8.97 2.22 -7.60
C CYS A 33 9.00 2.36 -6.07
N VAL A 34 7.91 2.00 -5.40
CA VAL A 34 7.83 2.12 -3.94
C VAL A 34 8.76 1.14 -3.18
N VAL A 35 9.26 0.05 -3.79
CA VAL A 35 10.30 -0.81 -3.18
C VAL A 35 11.57 0.02 -3.00
N ASP A 36 12.11 0.54 -4.10
CA ASP A 36 13.37 1.29 -4.09
C ASP A 36 13.26 2.59 -3.28
N ARG A 37 12.09 3.25 -3.34
CA ARG A 37 11.88 4.49 -2.61
C ARG A 37 11.83 4.27 -1.10
N ILE A 38 11.32 3.13 -0.61
CA ILE A 38 11.42 2.80 0.82
C ILE A 38 12.89 2.68 1.22
N ASP A 39 13.71 1.94 0.46
CA ASP A 39 15.13 1.75 0.77
C ASP A 39 15.93 3.06 0.69
N LEU A 40 15.67 3.89 -0.32
CA LEU A 40 16.29 5.20 -0.46
C LEU A 40 15.97 6.10 0.74
N PHE A 41 14.69 6.27 1.07
CA PHE A 41 14.30 7.17 2.15
C PHE A 41 14.71 6.62 3.52
N GLN A 42 14.81 5.31 3.69
CA GLN A 42 15.41 4.71 4.88
C GLN A 42 16.88 5.13 5.04
N ARG A 43 17.68 5.06 3.98
CA ARG A 43 19.08 5.53 4.00
C ARG A 43 19.20 7.02 4.29
N VAL A 44 18.37 7.85 3.66
CA VAL A 44 18.35 9.30 3.91
C VAL A 44 17.96 9.63 5.35
N LEU A 45 17.01 8.90 5.93
CA LEU A 45 16.60 9.10 7.32
C LEU A 45 17.71 8.70 8.31
N ALA A 46 18.45 7.63 8.02
CA ALA A 46 19.57 7.14 8.84
C ALA A 46 20.82 8.06 8.77
N ASP A 47 21.02 8.77 7.66
CA ASP A 47 22.19 9.62 7.46
C ASP A 47 22.15 10.85 8.39
N THR A 48 23.04 10.87 9.39
CA THR A 48 23.16 11.98 10.35
C THR A 48 23.82 13.23 9.76
N SER A 49 24.48 13.10 8.60
CA SER A 49 25.05 14.22 7.85
C SER A 49 24.04 14.90 6.92
N ALA A 50 22.93 14.22 6.61
CA ALA A 50 21.85 14.80 5.82
C ALA A 50 21.16 15.95 6.58
N SER A 51 20.81 17.01 5.84
CA SER A 51 20.09 18.16 6.42
C SER A 51 18.78 17.72 7.09
N ARG A 52 18.37 18.44 8.14
CA ARG A 52 17.09 18.21 8.83
C ARG A 52 15.89 18.16 7.87
N GLY A 53 15.88 19.02 6.84
CA GLY A 53 14.82 19.05 5.83
C GLY A 53 14.69 17.71 5.08
N LYS A 54 15.81 17.20 4.55
CA LYS A 54 15.85 15.90 3.85
C LYS A 54 15.42 14.74 4.75
N ARG A 55 15.82 14.74 6.03
CA ARG A 55 15.42 13.69 6.98
C ARG A 55 13.92 13.74 7.30
N ILE A 56 13.33 14.93 7.44
CA ILE A 56 11.87 15.10 7.62
C ILE A 56 11.11 14.62 6.39
N GLU A 57 11.58 14.98 5.19
CA GLU A 57 10.99 14.51 3.94
C GLU A 57 11.03 12.98 3.85
N ALA A 58 12.19 12.38 4.12
CA ALA A 58 12.35 10.94 4.16
C ALA A 58 11.40 10.24 5.13
N LEU A 59 11.25 10.78 6.34
CA LEU A 59 10.29 10.25 7.31
C LEU A 59 8.85 10.28 6.78
N LYS A 60 8.42 11.40 6.18
CA LYS A 60 7.06 11.52 5.61
C LYS A 60 6.83 10.49 4.51
N PHE A 61 7.79 10.33 3.60
CA PHE A 61 7.69 9.35 2.53
C PHE A 61 7.69 7.91 3.04
N LEU A 62 8.51 7.58 4.04
CA LEU A 62 8.48 6.25 4.66
C LEU A 62 7.11 5.92 5.27
N VAL A 63 6.52 6.85 6.02
CA VAL A 63 5.17 6.67 6.60
C VAL A 63 4.14 6.40 5.51
N HIS A 64 4.18 7.17 4.43
CA HIS A 64 3.25 7.05 3.31
C HIS A 64 3.45 5.75 2.51
N PHE A 65 4.68 5.49 2.07
CA PHE A 65 5.03 4.37 1.21
C PHE A 65 4.91 3.00 1.86
N VAL A 66 5.19 2.90 3.17
CA VAL A 66 4.92 1.66 3.90
C VAL A 66 3.42 1.42 4.01
N GLY A 67 2.58 2.46 4.10
CA GLY A 67 1.12 2.31 3.96
C GLY A 67 0.73 1.81 2.56
N ASP A 68 1.17 2.53 1.53
CA ASP A 68 0.82 2.27 0.14
C ASP A 68 1.21 0.87 -0.34
N ILE A 69 2.42 0.40 -0.02
CA ILE A 69 2.86 -0.93 -0.45
C ILE A 69 1.99 -2.05 0.13
N HIS A 70 1.22 -1.78 1.19
CA HIS A 70 0.29 -2.73 1.79
C HIS A 70 -1.12 -2.69 1.16
N GLN A 71 -1.48 -1.65 0.41
CA GLN A 71 -2.70 -1.62 -0.38
C GLN A 71 -2.55 -2.60 -1.57
N PRO A 72 -3.34 -3.70 -1.66
CA PRO A 72 -3.13 -4.73 -2.67
C PRO A 72 -2.98 -4.20 -4.11
N LEU A 73 -3.84 -3.27 -4.52
CA LEU A 73 -3.90 -2.71 -5.86
C LEU A 73 -2.77 -1.70 -6.17
N HIS A 74 -2.00 -1.25 -5.18
CA HIS A 74 -0.77 -0.44 -5.41
C HIS A 74 0.40 -1.29 -5.93
N ALA A 75 0.27 -2.63 -5.92
CA ALA A 75 1.30 -3.54 -6.38
C ALA A 75 1.08 -4.02 -7.84
N ILE A 76 -0.13 -3.93 -8.39
CA ILE A 76 -0.48 -4.51 -9.68
C ILE A 76 -0.55 -3.45 -10.79
N GLY A 77 0.03 -3.74 -11.97
CA GLY A 77 0.03 -2.82 -13.12
C GLY A 77 -1.26 -2.83 -13.95
N GLU A 78 -1.99 -3.96 -13.93
CA GLU A 78 -3.23 -4.17 -14.69
C GLU A 78 -4.23 -3.02 -14.47
N ALA A 79 -4.84 -2.50 -15.55
CA ALA A 79 -5.84 -1.44 -15.50
C ALA A 79 -5.41 -0.23 -14.64
N ARG A 80 -4.09 0.08 -14.62
CA ARG A 80 -3.46 1.11 -13.78
C ARG A 80 -3.77 0.90 -12.28
N GLY A 81 -3.55 -0.33 -11.79
CA GLY A 81 -3.89 -0.71 -10.41
C GLY A 81 -5.40 -0.76 -10.17
N GLY A 82 -6.21 -1.08 -11.18
CA GLY A 82 -7.67 -1.12 -11.06
C GLY A 82 -8.37 0.24 -11.18
N ASN A 83 -7.65 1.32 -11.50
CA ASN A 83 -8.26 2.63 -11.75
C ASN A 83 -9.15 2.64 -13.01
N GLU A 84 -8.92 1.73 -13.96
CA GLU A 84 -9.75 1.59 -15.18
C GLU A 84 -10.85 0.53 -15.02
N ILE A 85 -10.99 -0.08 -13.84
CA ILE A 85 -12.08 -1.01 -13.52
C ILE A 85 -13.19 -0.21 -12.83
N HIS A 86 -14.20 0.21 -13.60
CA HIS A 86 -15.38 0.87 -13.04
C HIS A 86 -16.24 -0.15 -12.28
N VAL A 87 -16.80 0.29 -11.15
CA VAL A 87 -17.58 -0.58 -10.24
C VAL A 87 -18.84 0.14 -9.77
N ILE A 88 -19.76 -0.64 -9.20
CA ILE A 88 -20.94 -0.13 -8.50
C ILE A 88 -20.65 -0.28 -7.00
N GLU A 89 -20.30 0.81 -6.32
CA GLU A 89 -20.02 0.85 -4.89
C GLU A 89 -21.31 1.05 -4.10
N PHE A 90 -21.74 0.02 -3.35
CA PHE A 90 -22.93 0.03 -2.50
C PHE A 90 -24.20 0.61 -3.17
N GLY A 91 -24.36 0.33 -4.47
CA GLY A 91 -25.47 0.80 -5.30
C GLY A 91 -25.23 2.12 -6.03
N SER A 92 -24.08 2.77 -5.85
CA SER A 92 -23.67 4.00 -6.54
C SER A 92 -22.61 3.73 -7.61
N THR A 93 -22.67 4.46 -8.72
CA THR A 93 -21.58 4.54 -9.72
C THR A 93 -20.77 5.83 -9.60
N GLU A 94 -21.14 6.71 -8.67
CA GLU A 94 -20.47 7.97 -8.39
C GLU A 94 -19.85 7.95 -6.98
N CYS A 95 -18.54 8.13 -6.94
CA CYS A 95 -17.69 8.06 -5.77
C CYS A 95 -16.92 9.38 -5.65
N ALA A 96 -17.17 10.18 -4.62
CA ALA A 96 -16.52 11.48 -4.42
C ALA A 96 -16.56 12.41 -5.67
N GLY A 97 -17.71 12.48 -6.36
CA GLY A 97 -17.91 13.35 -7.53
C GLY A 97 -17.29 12.87 -8.84
N ARG A 98 -16.87 11.60 -8.91
CA ARG A 98 -16.30 10.97 -10.12
C ARG A 98 -16.81 9.53 -10.28
N PRO A 99 -16.68 8.90 -11.46
CA PRO A 99 -17.01 7.49 -11.61
C PRO A 99 -16.25 6.61 -10.61
N CYS A 100 -16.97 5.74 -9.92
CA CYS A 100 -16.39 4.74 -9.03
C CYS A 100 -15.42 3.83 -9.81
N ASN A 101 -14.32 3.46 -9.17
CA ASN A 101 -13.39 2.47 -9.70
C ASN A 101 -12.83 1.61 -8.57
N LEU A 102 -12.37 0.41 -8.92
CA LEU A 102 -11.92 -0.59 -7.96
C LEU A 102 -10.78 -0.08 -7.06
N HIS A 103 -9.86 0.72 -7.60
CA HIS A 103 -8.76 1.29 -6.82
C HIS A 103 -9.27 2.20 -5.70
N PHE A 104 -10.15 3.15 -6.03
CA PHE A 104 -10.74 4.07 -5.05
C PHE A 104 -11.48 3.33 -3.93
N VAL A 105 -12.23 2.28 -4.28
CA VAL A 105 -12.99 1.52 -3.28
C VAL A 105 -12.04 0.86 -2.25
N TRP A 106 -10.85 0.42 -2.68
CA TRP A 106 -9.86 -0.16 -1.78
C TRP A 106 -9.08 0.90 -0.98
N ASP A 107 -8.81 2.07 -1.55
CA ASP A 107 -8.16 3.16 -0.84
C ASP A 107 -9.06 3.78 0.24
N ILE A 108 -10.34 3.93 -0.07
CA ILE A 108 -11.27 4.78 0.68
C ILE A 108 -12.58 4.04 0.99
N GLY A 109 -13.27 3.55 -0.04
CA GLY A 109 -14.64 3.05 0.04
C GLY A 109 -14.91 2.00 1.13
N LEU A 110 -14.11 0.93 1.17
CA LEU A 110 -14.26 -0.14 2.17
C LEU A 110 -13.97 0.36 3.59
N ILE A 111 -13.04 1.31 3.74
CA ILE A 111 -12.70 1.89 5.05
C ILE A 111 -13.83 2.80 5.52
N GLU A 112 -14.37 3.65 4.65
CA GLU A 112 -15.50 4.53 4.95
C GLU A 112 -16.77 3.74 5.27
N HIS A 113 -17.05 2.65 4.54
CA HIS A 113 -18.20 1.78 4.81
C HIS A 113 -18.14 1.11 6.19
N SER A 114 -16.94 0.98 6.78
CA SER A 114 -16.82 0.51 8.16
C SER A 114 -17.45 1.46 9.18
N ALA A 115 -17.67 2.72 8.80
CA ALA A 115 -18.19 3.81 9.63
C ALA A 115 -17.41 4.04 10.93
N ARG A 116 -16.13 3.61 10.97
CA ARG A 116 -15.26 3.78 12.13
C ARG A 116 -14.49 5.09 12.02
N ARG A 117 -14.34 5.77 13.16
CA ARG A 117 -13.36 6.86 13.27
C ARG A 117 -11.96 6.26 13.28
N GLU A 118 -10.99 7.02 12.78
CA GLU A 118 -9.57 6.62 12.72
C GLU A 118 -9.09 6.01 14.04
N THR A 119 -9.28 6.70 15.17
CA THR A 119 -8.83 6.25 16.49
C THR A 119 -9.47 4.93 16.92
N THR A 120 -10.76 4.75 16.62
CA THR A 120 -11.47 3.49 16.91
C THR A 120 -11.06 2.37 15.98
N TYR A 121 -10.73 2.68 14.72
CA TYR A 121 -10.23 1.68 13.79
C TYR A 121 -8.83 1.25 14.21
N ALA A 122 -7.91 2.17 14.48
CA ALA A 122 -6.58 1.89 15.00
C ALA A 122 -6.63 0.99 16.26
N ALA A 123 -7.45 1.34 17.24
CA ALA A 123 -7.63 0.50 18.45
C ALA A 123 -8.19 -0.90 18.12
N SER A 124 -9.02 -1.05 17.09
CA SER A 124 -9.46 -2.38 16.64
C SER A 124 -8.36 -3.16 15.92
N LEU A 125 -7.47 -2.48 15.18
CA LEU A 125 -6.31 -3.11 14.55
C LEU A 125 -5.31 -3.59 15.61
N GLU A 126 -5.07 -2.82 16.67
CA GLU A 126 -4.24 -3.25 17.81
C GLU A 126 -4.78 -4.53 18.46
N LYS A 127 -6.11 -4.66 18.59
CA LYS A 127 -6.75 -5.89 19.07
C LYS A 127 -6.50 -7.07 18.13
N ILE A 128 -6.63 -6.85 16.81
CA ILE A 128 -6.34 -7.88 15.79
C ILE A 128 -4.87 -8.31 15.86
N ILE A 129 -3.94 -7.35 15.97
CA ILE A 129 -2.51 -7.62 16.13
C ILE A 129 -2.26 -8.55 17.32
N ALA A 130 -2.89 -8.28 18.46
CA ALA A 130 -2.75 -9.08 19.66
C ALA A 130 -3.40 -10.47 19.52
N SER A 131 -4.66 -10.53 19.07
CA SER A 131 -5.42 -11.79 19.01
C SER A 131 -4.88 -12.77 17.98
N GLU A 132 -4.36 -12.27 16.86
CA GLU A 132 -3.84 -13.08 15.75
C GLU A 132 -2.31 -13.16 15.73
N ASN A 133 -1.66 -12.52 16.71
CA ASN A 133 -0.19 -12.53 16.85
C ASN A 133 0.54 -12.05 15.59
N LEU A 134 0.02 -11.00 14.96
CA LEU A 134 0.54 -10.45 13.70
C LEU A 134 1.94 -9.85 13.85
N SER A 135 2.37 -9.53 15.07
CA SER A 135 3.74 -9.04 15.34
C SER A 135 4.83 -9.99 14.83
N ARG A 136 4.55 -11.30 14.72
CA ARG A 136 5.47 -12.27 14.10
C ARG A 136 5.69 -12.06 12.61
N GLN A 137 4.80 -11.31 11.95
CA GLN A 137 4.83 -11.00 10.52
C GLN A 137 5.34 -9.57 10.23
N ALA A 138 5.77 -8.84 11.26
CA ALA A 138 6.25 -7.47 11.17
C ALA A 138 7.58 -7.30 10.40
N GLY A 139 8.25 -8.39 10.03
CA GLY A 139 9.50 -8.38 9.27
C GLY A 139 9.31 -8.41 7.75
N GLY A 140 10.34 -8.87 7.04
CA GLY A 140 10.38 -8.93 5.58
C GLY A 140 10.99 -7.67 4.94
N THR A 141 11.24 -7.75 3.64
CA THR A 141 11.73 -6.64 2.81
C THR A 141 10.54 -5.99 2.08
N PRO A 142 10.69 -4.76 1.55
CA PRO A 142 9.66 -4.14 0.72
C PRO A 142 9.23 -5.02 -0.46
N GLU A 143 10.15 -5.79 -1.05
CA GLU A 143 9.83 -6.76 -2.10
C GLU A 143 8.87 -7.85 -1.63
N ILE A 144 9.07 -8.40 -0.42
CA ILE A 144 8.16 -9.38 0.18
C ILE A 144 6.78 -8.75 0.37
N TRP A 145 6.71 -7.51 0.85
CA TRP A 145 5.44 -6.81 1.07
C TRP A 145 4.70 -6.55 -0.24
N ALA A 146 5.42 -6.20 -1.31
CA ALA A 146 4.88 -6.05 -2.66
C ALA A 146 4.35 -7.37 -3.22
N ASN A 147 5.08 -8.46 -3.01
CA ASN A 147 4.66 -9.80 -3.40
C ASN A 147 3.38 -10.24 -2.69
N GLU A 148 3.26 -9.99 -1.39
CA GLU A 148 2.00 -10.24 -0.66
C GLU A 148 0.84 -9.42 -1.25
N SER A 149 1.06 -8.13 -1.51
CA SER A 149 0.04 -7.24 -2.07
C SER A 149 -0.45 -7.70 -3.44
N VAL A 150 0.45 -8.07 -4.37
CA VAL A 150 0.01 -8.53 -5.71
C VAL A 150 -0.77 -9.85 -5.63
N GLN A 151 -0.42 -10.76 -4.72
CA GLN A 151 -1.20 -11.99 -4.53
C GLN A 151 -2.61 -11.70 -3.99
N LEU A 152 -2.75 -10.70 -3.12
CA LEU A 152 -4.06 -10.22 -2.66
C LEU A 152 -4.83 -9.51 -3.78
N ALA A 153 -4.16 -8.68 -4.58
CA ALA A 153 -4.76 -7.97 -5.71
C ALA A 153 -5.46 -8.94 -6.68
N LYS A 154 -4.82 -10.08 -6.97
CA LYS A 154 -5.39 -11.13 -7.81
C LYS A 154 -6.66 -11.74 -7.24
N LYS A 155 -6.74 -11.89 -5.91
CA LYS A 155 -7.89 -12.48 -5.21
C LYS A 155 -9.10 -11.54 -5.16
N VAL A 156 -8.84 -10.24 -5.07
CA VAL A 156 -9.89 -9.24 -4.85
C VAL A 156 -10.37 -8.57 -6.13
N TRP A 157 -9.76 -8.94 -7.27
CA TRP A 157 -10.03 -8.36 -8.56
C TRP A 157 -11.49 -8.52 -9.00
N LEU A 158 -12.07 -7.45 -9.54
CA LEU A 158 -13.39 -7.46 -10.17
C LEU A 158 -13.27 -7.18 -11.67
N ASN A 159 -14.26 -7.66 -12.42
CA ASN A 159 -14.44 -7.22 -13.81
C ASN A 159 -15.10 -5.84 -13.84
N ASN A 160 -14.94 -5.12 -14.95
CA ASN A 160 -15.60 -3.84 -15.17
C ASN A 160 -17.13 -3.98 -15.04
N GLY A 161 -17.76 -3.07 -14.30
CA GLY A 161 -19.17 -3.13 -13.92
C GLY A 161 -19.47 -4.03 -12.70
N GLY A 162 -18.45 -4.58 -12.05
CA GLY A 162 -18.61 -5.40 -10.85
C GLY A 162 -19.22 -4.63 -9.67
N ALA A 163 -19.99 -5.33 -8.84
CA ALA A 163 -20.59 -4.76 -7.65
C ALA A 163 -19.65 -4.90 -6.43
N VAL A 164 -19.43 -3.80 -5.73
CA VAL A 164 -18.88 -3.79 -4.37
C VAL A 164 -20.06 -3.58 -3.43
N ASP A 165 -20.73 -4.68 -3.09
CA ASP A 165 -21.86 -4.73 -2.18
C ASP A 165 -21.44 -5.18 -0.77
N ASP A 166 -22.40 -5.35 0.14
CA ASP A 166 -22.11 -5.85 1.49
C ASP A 166 -21.48 -7.24 1.51
N THR A 167 -21.72 -8.06 0.48
CA THR A 167 -21.08 -9.38 0.37
C THR A 167 -19.60 -9.21 0.06
N TYR A 168 -19.27 -8.42 -0.95
CA TYR A 168 -17.88 -8.09 -1.27
C TYR A 168 -17.16 -7.44 -0.07
N TYR A 169 -17.82 -6.51 0.63
CA TYR A 169 -17.27 -5.89 1.83
C TYR A 169 -16.97 -6.93 2.92
N ARG A 170 -17.94 -7.77 3.31
CA ARG A 170 -17.73 -8.78 4.36
C ARG A 170 -16.63 -9.78 4.01
N THR A 171 -16.49 -10.12 2.72
CA THR A 171 -15.42 -11.01 2.25
C THR A 171 -14.04 -10.37 2.37
N ASN A 172 -13.92 -9.06 2.16
CA ASN A 172 -12.63 -8.41 1.95
C ASN A 172 -12.16 -7.48 3.08
N ILE A 173 -13.05 -7.02 3.98
CA ILE A 173 -12.68 -6.07 5.04
C ILE A 173 -11.62 -6.61 6.03
N ASN A 174 -11.55 -7.92 6.19
CA ASN A 174 -10.48 -8.55 6.98
C ASN A 174 -9.11 -8.42 6.30
N ILE A 175 -9.06 -8.47 4.96
CA ILE A 175 -7.82 -8.22 4.20
C ILE A 175 -7.38 -6.77 4.44
N VAL A 176 -8.27 -5.79 4.29
CA VAL A 176 -7.97 -4.38 4.56
C VAL A 176 -7.41 -4.20 5.97
N SER A 177 -8.09 -4.76 6.97
CA SER A 177 -7.68 -4.65 8.38
C SER A 177 -6.32 -5.29 8.65
N HIS A 178 -6.05 -6.47 8.09
CA HIS A 178 -4.74 -7.13 8.20
C HIS A 178 -3.64 -6.33 7.52
N ARG A 179 -3.90 -5.76 6.33
CA ARG A 179 -2.90 -4.94 5.61
C ARG A 179 -2.57 -3.65 6.34
N LEU A 180 -3.56 -2.96 6.90
CA LEU A 180 -3.33 -1.79 7.76
C LEU A 180 -2.53 -2.14 9.02
N ALA A 181 -2.87 -3.26 9.69
CA ALA A 181 -2.14 -3.72 10.86
C ALA A 181 -0.67 -4.06 10.55
N LEU A 182 -0.42 -4.80 9.45
CA LEU A 182 0.93 -5.14 9.02
C LEU A 182 1.73 -3.90 8.60
N ALA A 183 1.10 -2.95 7.91
CA ALA A 183 1.75 -1.68 7.54
C ALA A 183 2.25 -0.93 8.78
N GLY A 184 1.41 -0.80 9.82
CA GLY A 184 1.80 -0.16 11.08
C GLY A 184 2.94 -0.88 11.79
N LEU A 185 2.87 -2.21 11.89
CA LEU A 185 3.91 -3.04 12.51
C LEU A 185 5.26 -2.95 11.78
N ARG A 186 5.23 -3.05 10.44
CA ARG A 186 6.42 -2.98 9.59
C ARG A 186 7.04 -1.59 9.58
N LEU A 187 6.22 -0.54 9.58
CA LEU A 187 6.70 0.84 9.72
C LEU A 187 7.38 1.05 11.09
N ALA A 188 6.76 0.60 12.18
CA ALA A 188 7.34 0.72 13.52
C ALA A 188 8.70 -0.01 13.61
N LYS A 189 8.79 -1.23 13.08
CA LYS A 189 10.05 -1.98 13.01
C LYS A 189 11.11 -1.24 12.19
N LEU A 190 10.75 -0.79 10.98
CA LEU A 190 11.65 -0.06 10.09
C LEU A 190 12.20 1.21 10.77
N LEU A 191 11.33 2.02 11.40
CA LEU A 191 11.76 3.24 12.08
C LEU A 191 12.66 2.95 13.29
N ASN A 192 12.33 1.94 14.11
CA ASN A 192 13.16 1.54 15.24
C ASN A 192 14.55 1.09 14.79
N GLU A 193 14.66 0.36 13.69
CA GLU A 193 15.95 -0.07 13.12
C GLU A 193 16.75 1.08 12.52
N THR A 194 16.05 2.11 12.02
CA THR A 194 16.65 3.25 11.29
C THR A 194 17.13 4.36 12.22
N VAL A 195 16.34 4.72 13.24
CA VAL A 195 16.61 5.86 14.13
C VAL A 195 16.55 5.54 15.62
N GLY A 196 16.21 4.31 16.01
CA GLY A 196 16.11 3.89 17.40
C GLY A 196 17.45 3.57 18.08
N ARG A 197 18.57 4.04 17.52
CA ARG A 197 19.93 3.89 18.07
C ARG A 197 20.40 5.17 18.73
#